data_AF-A0ABD3PIE4-F1
#
_entry.id   AF-A0ABD3PIE4-F1
#
_cell.length_a   1.000
_cell.length_b   1.000
_cell.length_c   1.000
_cell.angle_alpha   90.00
_cell.angle_beta   90.00
_cell.angle_gamma   90.00
#
_symmetry.space_group_name_H-M   'P 1'
#
loop_
_entity.id
_entity.type
_entity.pdbx_description
1 polymer ?
#
loop_
_entity_poly.entity_id
_entity_poly.type
_entity_poly.pdbx_seq_one_letter_code
_entity_poly.pdbx_strand_id
1 'polypeptide(L)'
;MLAYDEEEQDGLMGGSPSKTHAKQQRAVLVGKGWFAVLLSVTAAAFAAGYVFHAWSSSHVVRNVNGVDVSYDISGEIEDGTSDGPSPLFNASFTEYLTSGMKNILQKNKFGMKKTYYVYDSPYSLRWPDEVRPSWAKKIIPFNKNIPIDKQICFVHVGKAGGSTVGCMLGFNLHCESKNDIIGLLPIVTTHTLHRGVNDCVDDSKYYLFVVRDPLSRVLSAFNYERPNATDPKAHRSFGQFNRNKLYEECNFQTLEALAQNGLLERNPDQVSDTCRARAVDAISGVGSYIAHGYFNYQYYAQSVFGTKEDNFSSTAPNSNKNILVIRNEHIADDWNKINILLEGHYGVLQSSEVPRNNPTIPKIPNEKYLSDDSKTALCAVLCNEIQIYKELIRGAINLNDDDMEQSIEELRRTCPSEAIEETCLRERPDFHKRIFNAFGASADSASLEPLKTSKLGPT
;
A
#
# COMPACT_ATOMS: atom_id res chain seq x y z
N MET A 1 9.43 16.39 -10.62
CA MET A 1 8.96 15.95 -9.29
C MET A 1 8.67 14.47 -9.41
N LEU A 2 9.49 13.60 -8.83
CA LEU A 2 9.61 12.24 -9.36
C LEU A 2 8.54 11.30 -8.78
N ALA A 3 7.40 11.23 -9.46
CA ALA A 3 6.54 10.05 -9.41
C ALA A 3 7.28 8.89 -10.10
N TYR A 4 7.58 7.82 -9.36
CA TYR A 4 8.30 6.68 -9.91
C TYR A 4 7.32 5.60 -10.35
N ASP A 5 7.40 5.24 -11.62
CA ASP A 5 6.87 3.97 -12.11
C ASP A 5 7.83 2.84 -11.72
N GLU A 6 7.29 1.83 -11.06
CA GLU A 6 7.93 0.53 -10.97
C GLU A 6 7.72 -0.17 -12.30
N GLU A 7 8.70 -0.07 -13.21
CA GLU A 7 8.77 -0.96 -14.37
C GLU A 7 9.02 -2.40 -13.88
N GLU A 8 7.95 -3.19 -13.97
CA GLU A 8 7.90 -4.58 -14.44
C GLU A 8 9.17 -5.43 -14.15
N GLN A 9 9.13 -6.17 -13.03
CA GLN A 9 9.96 -7.37 -12.85
C GLN A 9 9.10 -8.61 -13.04
N ASP A 10 8.61 -8.79 -14.26
CA ASP A 10 8.03 -10.06 -14.68
C ASP A 10 9.15 -10.94 -15.27
N GLY A 11 9.37 -12.07 -14.61
CA GLY A 11 10.31 -13.10 -15.04
C GLY A 11 9.89 -13.73 -16.37
N LEU A 12 10.46 -13.24 -17.48
CA LEU A 12 10.48 -13.97 -18.74
C LEU A 12 11.59 -15.03 -18.73
N MET A 13 11.32 -16.18 -18.09
CA MET A 13 12.02 -17.43 -18.40
C MET A 13 11.42 -18.04 -19.67
N GLY A 14 11.78 -17.48 -20.82
CA GLY A 14 11.51 -18.03 -22.15
C GLY A 14 12.79 -18.58 -22.76
N GLY A 15 12.96 -19.90 -22.75
CA GLY A 15 14.09 -20.56 -23.38
C GLY A 15 14.10 -20.39 -24.91
N SER A 16 15.27 -20.11 -25.47
CA SER A 16 15.62 -20.60 -26.81
C SER A 16 17.11 -20.61 -27.06
N PRO A 17 17.58 -21.50 -27.97
CA PRO A 17 18.96 -21.93 -28.03
C PRO A 17 19.83 -21.04 -28.92
N SER A 18 21.12 -21.00 -28.55
CA SER A 18 22.31 -20.87 -29.40
C SER A 18 22.07 -20.64 -30.90
N LYS A 19 22.49 -19.47 -31.42
CA LYS A 19 23.24 -19.36 -32.69
C LYS A 19 24.27 -18.23 -32.65
N THR A 20 25.48 -18.62 -32.97
CA THR A 20 26.68 -17.85 -33.37
C THR A 20 26.46 -16.99 -34.62
N HIS A 21 26.98 -15.75 -34.65
CA HIS A 21 28.07 -15.27 -35.55
C HIS A 21 28.13 -13.74 -35.74
N ALA A 22 29.34 -13.22 -35.57
CA ALA A 22 30.12 -12.29 -36.41
C ALA A 22 29.51 -11.03 -37.07
N LYS A 23 30.24 -9.92 -36.81
CA LYS A 23 30.39 -8.66 -37.57
C LYS A 23 30.34 -8.83 -39.11
N GLN A 24 29.70 -7.90 -39.82
CA GLN A 24 30.37 -7.06 -40.84
C GLN A 24 29.51 -5.87 -41.32
N GLN A 25 30.20 -4.77 -41.63
CA GLN A 25 29.71 -3.50 -42.18
C GLN A 25 29.33 -3.62 -43.67
N ARG A 26 28.35 -2.82 -44.15
CA ARG A 26 28.48 -1.90 -45.31
C ARG A 26 27.18 -1.15 -45.68
N ALA A 27 27.27 0.18 -45.59
CA ALA A 27 26.96 1.21 -46.58
C ALA A 27 25.88 1.03 -47.70
N VAL A 28 24.96 2.01 -47.71
CA VAL A 28 24.67 2.98 -48.81
C VAL A 28 23.76 2.60 -49.99
N LEU A 29 22.63 3.35 -50.05
CA LEU A 29 21.84 3.91 -51.17
C LEU A 29 21.44 3.02 -52.37
N VAL A 30 20.14 3.03 -52.72
CA VAL A 30 19.55 3.62 -53.95
C VAL A 30 18.02 3.62 -53.82
N GLY A 31 17.37 4.72 -54.24
CA GLY A 31 15.90 4.91 -54.20
C GLY A 31 15.18 4.72 -55.54
N LYS A 32 13.96 5.30 -55.59
CA LYS A 32 12.93 5.30 -56.67
C LYS A 32 12.09 4.01 -56.70
N GLY A 33 10.78 4.02 -56.92
CA GLY A 33 9.84 5.07 -57.34
C GLY A 33 8.41 4.49 -57.36
N TRP A 34 7.44 5.36 -57.59
CA TRP A 34 5.99 5.15 -57.57
C TRP A 34 5.47 4.15 -58.62
N PHE A 35 4.31 3.52 -58.36
CA PHE A 35 3.12 3.57 -59.23
C PHE A 35 1.89 2.97 -58.53
N ALA A 36 0.72 3.44 -58.94
CA ALA A 36 -0.57 3.31 -58.28
C ALA A 36 -1.48 2.24 -58.90
N VAL A 37 -2.63 2.03 -58.24
CA VAL A 37 -3.98 1.93 -58.83
C VAL A 37 -4.65 0.55 -59.09
N LEU A 38 -5.87 0.47 -58.52
CA LEU A 38 -7.14 -0.21 -58.85
C LEU A 38 -7.43 -1.72 -58.58
N LEU A 39 -8.42 -1.92 -57.69
CA LEU A 39 -9.71 -2.63 -57.85
C LEU A 39 -9.79 -3.92 -58.68
N SER A 40 -10.38 -4.98 -58.09
CA SER A 40 -11.75 -5.44 -58.42
C SER A 40 -12.20 -6.69 -57.64
N VAL A 41 -13.53 -6.80 -57.57
CA VAL A 41 -14.43 -7.70 -56.84
C VAL A 41 -14.55 -9.09 -57.51
N THR A 42 -14.82 -10.15 -56.74
CA THR A 42 -15.80 -11.19 -57.15
C THR A 42 -16.24 -12.08 -55.98
N ALA A 43 -17.54 -12.41 -56.00
CA ALA A 43 -18.28 -13.22 -55.05
C ALA A 43 -18.30 -14.71 -55.45
N ALA A 44 -18.60 -15.60 -54.50
CA ALA A 44 -19.22 -16.89 -54.79
C ALA A 44 -20.12 -17.32 -53.63
N ALA A 45 -21.37 -17.59 -53.97
CA ALA A 45 -22.42 -18.15 -53.12
C ALA A 45 -22.40 -19.69 -53.20
N PHE A 46 -22.88 -20.36 -52.14
CA PHE A 46 -23.50 -21.67 -52.25
C PHE A 46 -24.68 -21.78 -51.28
N ALA A 47 -25.82 -22.21 -51.82
CA ALA A 47 -27.09 -22.43 -51.15
C ALA A 47 -27.53 -23.88 -51.33
N ALA A 48 -28.08 -24.47 -50.27
CA ALA A 48 -29.07 -25.57 -50.23
C ALA A 48 -29.32 -25.86 -48.73
N GLY A 49 -30.51 -26.02 -48.16
CA GLY A 49 -31.84 -26.28 -48.67
C GLY A 49 -32.44 -27.50 -47.94
N TYR A 50 -33.66 -27.35 -47.39
CA TYR A 50 -34.59 -28.37 -46.83
C TYR A 50 -34.46 -28.78 -45.35
N VAL A 51 -35.51 -29.07 -44.56
CA VAL A 51 -36.95 -28.72 -44.42
C VAL A 51 -37.40 -29.37 -43.09
N PHE A 52 -38.42 -28.78 -42.46
CA PHE A 52 -39.04 -29.15 -41.18
C PHE A 52 -39.55 -30.60 -41.03
N HIS A 53 -39.48 -31.14 -39.79
CA HIS A 53 -40.54 -31.96 -39.21
C HIS A 53 -40.60 -31.79 -37.68
N ALA A 54 -41.81 -31.85 -37.14
CA ALA A 54 -42.19 -31.55 -35.77
C ALA A 54 -42.22 -32.77 -34.82
N TRP A 55 -42.30 -32.44 -33.52
CA TRP A 55 -42.96 -33.14 -32.39
C TRP A 55 -42.14 -33.91 -31.33
N SER A 56 -42.34 -33.43 -30.08
CA SER A 56 -42.55 -34.14 -28.81
C SER A 56 -41.39 -34.74 -27.99
N SER A 57 -41.13 -34.05 -26.87
CA SER A 57 -40.89 -34.52 -25.48
C SER A 57 -39.97 -35.71 -25.19
N SER A 58 -38.89 -35.45 -24.45
CA SER A 58 -38.66 -35.98 -23.09
C SER A 58 -37.29 -35.57 -22.53
N HIS A 59 -37.23 -35.40 -21.21
CA HIS A 59 -36.13 -34.89 -20.40
C HIS A 59 -34.79 -35.64 -20.55
N VAL A 60 -33.67 -34.90 -20.53
CA VAL A 60 -32.59 -34.95 -19.51
C VAL A 60 -31.73 -33.70 -19.70
N VAL A 61 -31.87 -32.69 -18.83
CA VAL A 61 -30.87 -31.62 -18.71
C VAL A 61 -30.08 -31.91 -17.43
N ARG A 62 -28.79 -32.19 -17.62
CA ARG A 62 -27.80 -32.29 -16.53
C ARG A 62 -27.61 -30.92 -15.91
N ASN A 63 -27.80 -30.88 -14.59
CA ASN A 63 -27.59 -29.73 -13.73
C ASN A 63 -26.08 -29.46 -13.61
N VAL A 64 -25.62 -28.25 -13.95
CA VAL A 64 -24.24 -27.80 -13.75
C VAL A 64 -24.31 -26.58 -12.82
N ASN A 65 -24.06 -26.85 -11.53
CA ASN A 65 -23.64 -25.93 -10.46
C ASN A 65 -24.07 -24.46 -10.60
N GLY A 66 -25.37 -24.21 -10.41
CA GLY A 66 -25.84 -22.96 -9.82
C GLY A 66 -25.63 -23.05 -8.31
N VAL A 67 -24.56 -22.46 -7.80
CA VAL A 67 -24.43 -22.18 -6.37
C VAL A 67 -25.16 -20.86 -6.14
N ASP A 68 -26.45 -20.95 -5.81
CA ASP A 68 -27.12 -19.88 -5.06
C ASP A 68 -26.55 -19.93 -3.64
N VAL A 69 -25.66 -18.99 -3.32
CA VAL A 69 -25.21 -18.80 -1.94
C VAL A 69 -26.31 -18.04 -1.21
N SER A 70 -27.29 -18.79 -0.71
CA SER A 70 -28.18 -18.33 0.35
C SER A 70 -27.41 -18.43 1.66
N TYR A 71 -27.06 -17.29 2.24
CA TYR A 71 -26.53 -17.23 3.60
C TYR A 71 -27.72 -17.29 4.56
N ASP A 72 -27.86 -18.42 5.25
CA ASP A 72 -28.76 -18.57 6.38
C ASP A 72 -28.04 -18.00 7.62
N ILE A 73 -28.30 -16.73 7.92
CA ILE A 73 -27.84 -16.07 9.16
C ILE A 73 -29.00 -16.15 10.14
N SER A 74 -29.18 -17.32 10.75
CA SER A 74 -30.11 -17.55 11.86
C SER A 74 -29.37 -17.76 13.20
N GLY A 75 -28.19 -17.16 13.33
CA GLY A 75 -27.60 -16.93 14.65
C GLY A 75 -28.33 -15.81 15.34
N GLU A 76 -29.16 -16.12 16.34
CA GLU A 76 -29.73 -15.15 17.27
C GLU A 76 -28.57 -14.35 17.88
N ILE A 77 -28.45 -13.09 17.47
CA ILE A 77 -27.56 -12.13 18.12
C ILE A 77 -28.24 -11.80 19.45
N GLU A 78 -27.67 -12.28 20.55
CA GLU A 78 -28.09 -11.87 21.89
C GLU A 78 -28.06 -10.34 21.97
N ASP A 79 -29.19 -9.76 22.36
CA ASP A 79 -29.45 -8.31 22.49
C ASP A 79 -28.67 -7.77 23.71
N GLY A 80 -27.34 -7.79 23.60
CA GLY A 80 -26.42 -7.12 24.48
C GLY A 80 -26.42 -5.64 24.14
N THR A 81 -26.65 -4.80 25.15
CA THR A 81 -26.60 -3.34 25.12
C THR A 81 -25.58 -2.83 24.10
N SER A 82 -26.06 -2.23 23.00
CA SER A 82 -25.26 -1.91 21.83
C SER A 82 -24.35 -0.70 22.07
N ASP A 83 -23.29 -0.88 22.86
CA ASP A 83 -22.22 0.12 23.02
C ASP A 83 -21.25 0.14 21.82
N GLY A 84 -21.68 -0.42 20.67
CA GLY A 84 -20.92 -0.40 19.43
C GLY A 84 -20.86 0.99 18.78
N PRO A 85 -19.78 1.33 18.06
CA PRO A 85 -19.68 2.58 17.33
C PRO A 85 -20.84 2.70 16.32
N SER A 86 -21.40 3.91 16.21
CA SER A 86 -22.43 4.18 15.21
C SER A 86 -21.91 3.89 13.80
N PRO A 87 -22.73 3.34 12.90
CA PRO A 87 -22.33 3.07 11.53
C PRO A 87 -21.91 4.37 10.83
N LEU A 88 -20.88 4.27 9.99
CA LEU A 88 -20.32 5.42 9.27
C LEU A 88 -21.26 5.94 8.19
N PHE A 89 -22.05 5.02 7.62
CA PHE A 89 -23.00 5.26 6.54
C PHE A 89 -24.41 4.92 7.02
N ASN A 90 -25.41 5.46 6.33
CA ASN A 90 -26.79 4.99 6.54
C ASN A 90 -27.10 3.89 5.53
N ALA A 91 -28.11 3.06 5.84
CA ALA A 91 -28.54 1.95 4.99
C ALA A 91 -28.82 2.36 3.53
N SER A 92 -29.43 3.55 3.31
CA SER A 92 -29.77 4.03 1.96
C SER A 92 -28.52 4.29 1.09
N PHE A 93 -27.45 4.80 1.68
CA PHE A 93 -26.19 5.02 0.97
C PHE A 93 -25.52 3.67 0.63
N THR A 94 -25.58 2.71 1.54
CA THR A 94 -25.03 1.37 1.32
C THR A 94 -25.80 0.61 0.23
N GLU A 95 -27.12 0.72 0.19
CA GLU A 95 -27.94 0.19 -0.90
C GLU A 95 -27.58 0.85 -2.26
N TYR A 96 -27.34 2.15 -2.26
CA TYR A 96 -26.87 2.88 -3.44
C TYR A 96 -25.50 2.38 -3.94
N LEU A 97 -24.54 2.16 -3.03
CA LEU A 97 -23.22 1.63 -3.39
C LEU A 97 -23.31 0.21 -3.94
N THR A 98 -24.06 -0.67 -3.28
CA THR A 98 -24.16 -2.08 -3.66
C THR A 98 -24.91 -2.25 -4.98
N SER A 99 -26.02 -1.53 -5.19
CA SER A 99 -26.78 -1.56 -6.45
C SER A 99 -25.96 -0.99 -7.61
N GLY A 100 -25.30 0.15 -7.39
CA GLY A 100 -24.39 0.75 -8.36
C GLY A 100 -23.25 -0.19 -8.77
N MET A 101 -22.63 -0.84 -7.80
CA MET A 101 -21.53 -1.78 -8.07
C MET A 101 -21.99 -3.07 -8.75
N LYS A 102 -23.13 -3.64 -8.34
CA LYS A 102 -23.72 -4.81 -9.04
C LYS A 102 -23.93 -4.51 -10.52
N ASN A 103 -24.47 -3.34 -10.84
CA ASN A 103 -24.66 -2.90 -12.23
C ASN A 103 -23.34 -2.77 -12.99
N ILE A 104 -22.30 -2.19 -12.37
CA ILE A 104 -20.97 -2.06 -12.97
C ILE A 104 -20.34 -3.44 -13.23
N LEU A 105 -20.35 -4.32 -12.23
CA LEU A 105 -19.77 -5.66 -12.31
C LEU A 105 -20.49 -6.51 -13.35
N GLN A 106 -21.82 -6.48 -13.38
CA GLN A 106 -22.61 -7.15 -14.42
C GLN A 106 -22.21 -6.65 -15.80
N LYS A 107 -22.12 -5.34 -16.02
CA LYS A 107 -21.69 -4.77 -17.32
C LYS A 107 -20.31 -5.28 -17.75
N ASN A 108 -19.36 -5.34 -16.82
CA ASN A 108 -18.01 -5.84 -17.10
C ASN A 108 -17.98 -7.36 -17.37
N LYS A 109 -18.84 -8.15 -16.73
CA LYS A 109 -18.93 -9.62 -16.92
C LYS A 109 -19.40 -9.99 -18.32
N PHE A 110 -20.28 -9.20 -18.93
CA PHE A 110 -20.82 -9.46 -20.26
C PHE A 110 -19.92 -8.97 -21.42
N GLY A 111 -18.64 -8.72 -21.17
CA GLY A 111 -17.69 -8.30 -22.21
C GLY A 111 -17.98 -6.91 -22.80
N MET A 112 -18.91 -6.15 -22.19
CA MET A 112 -19.09 -4.75 -22.56
C MET A 112 -17.84 -3.98 -22.14
N LYS A 113 -17.51 -2.93 -22.92
CA LYS A 113 -16.32 -2.08 -22.72
C LYS A 113 -16.11 -1.83 -21.24
N LYS A 114 -14.98 -2.30 -20.69
CA LYS A 114 -14.65 -2.16 -19.27
C LYS A 114 -14.85 -0.71 -18.89
N THR A 115 -15.84 -0.46 -18.05
CA THR A 115 -16.18 0.90 -17.67
C THR A 115 -15.29 1.26 -16.50
N TYR A 116 -14.15 1.88 -16.78
CA TYR A 116 -13.29 2.44 -15.74
C TYR A 116 -13.76 3.87 -15.46
N TYR A 117 -14.05 4.17 -14.21
CA TYR A 117 -14.29 5.56 -13.82
C TYR A 117 -12.94 6.26 -13.70
N VAL A 118 -12.75 7.29 -14.53
CA VAL A 118 -11.69 8.27 -14.31
C VAL A 118 -12.14 9.09 -13.11
N TYR A 119 -11.41 9.01 -12.02
CA TYR A 119 -11.63 9.90 -10.88
C TYR A 119 -10.68 11.08 -10.96
N ASP A 120 -11.15 12.20 -10.40
CA ASP A 120 -10.36 13.42 -10.28
C ASP A 120 -9.30 13.21 -9.21
N SER A 121 -8.12 12.80 -9.68
CA SER A 121 -6.89 12.57 -8.93
C SER A 121 -6.42 13.86 -8.25
N PRO A 122 -6.49 14.00 -6.91
CA PRO A 122 -5.87 15.14 -6.23
C PRO A 122 -4.38 15.29 -6.56
N TYR A 123 -3.69 14.19 -6.85
CA TYR A 123 -2.32 14.19 -7.35
C TYR A 123 -2.23 14.90 -8.70
N SER A 124 -3.04 14.51 -9.69
CA SER A 124 -2.97 15.10 -11.03
C SER A 124 -3.45 16.55 -11.07
N LEU A 125 -4.30 16.96 -10.13
CA LEU A 125 -4.68 18.36 -9.96
C LEU A 125 -3.53 19.22 -9.41
N ARG A 126 -2.76 18.68 -8.45
CA ARG A 126 -1.58 19.35 -7.89
C ARG A 126 -0.40 19.37 -8.86
N TRP A 127 -0.24 18.31 -9.63
CA TRP A 127 0.87 18.12 -10.56
C TRP A 127 0.36 17.77 -11.95
N PRO A 128 -0.17 18.76 -12.70
CA PRO A 128 -0.78 18.52 -14.00
C PRO A 128 0.22 18.00 -15.05
N ASP A 129 1.51 18.33 -14.89
CA ASP A 129 2.58 17.90 -15.78
C ASP A 129 3.20 16.55 -15.40
N GLU A 130 2.88 16.00 -14.21
CA GLU A 130 3.42 14.74 -13.74
C GLU A 130 2.43 13.60 -13.98
N VAL A 131 2.95 12.50 -14.53
CA VAL A 131 2.13 11.30 -14.71
C VAL A 131 1.95 10.63 -13.36
N ARG A 132 0.69 10.50 -12.91
CA ARG A 132 0.40 9.70 -11.71
C ARG A 132 0.92 8.28 -11.92
N PRO A 133 1.71 7.73 -10.98
CA PRO A 133 2.24 6.38 -11.12
C PRO A 133 1.15 5.36 -11.35
N SER A 134 1.45 4.34 -12.15
CA SER A 134 0.52 3.28 -12.46
C SER A 134 -0.01 2.57 -11.21
N TRP A 135 0.83 2.37 -10.20
CA TRP A 135 0.48 1.69 -8.95
C TRP A 135 -0.55 2.45 -8.09
N ALA A 136 -0.58 3.79 -8.20
CA ALA A 136 -1.52 4.64 -7.46
C ALA A 136 -2.92 4.62 -8.11
N LYS A 137 -3.02 4.14 -9.35
CA LYS A 137 -4.29 4.06 -10.06
C LYS A 137 -5.11 2.91 -9.51
N LYS A 138 -6.37 3.21 -9.19
CA LYS A 138 -7.38 2.21 -8.90
C LYS A 138 -7.91 1.59 -10.19
N ILE A 139 -7.79 0.28 -10.33
CA ILE A 139 -8.24 -0.50 -11.49
C ILE A 139 -9.73 -0.83 -11.38
N ILE A 140 -10.23 -0.91 -10.15
CA ILE A 140 -11.64 -1.19 -9.88
C ILE A 140 -12.48 0.07 -10.16
N PRO A 141 -13.59 -0.05 -10.92
CA PRO A 141 -14.51 1.05 -11.06
C PRO A 141 -15.22 1.32 -9.73
N PHE A 142 -15.18 2.57 -9.28
CA PHE A 142 -15.94 3.02 -8.13
C PHE A 142 -16.88 4.15 -8.52
N ASN A 143 -17.85 4.43 -7.66
CA ASN A 143 -18.82 5.46 -7.93
C ASN A 143 -18.18 6.84 -7.68
N LYS A 144 -17.98 7.63 -8.74
CA LYS A 144 -17.47 9.01 -8.63
C LYS A 144 -18.35 9.93 -7.77
N ASN A 145 -19.60 9.52 -7.51
CA ASN A 145 -20.55 10.26 -6.69
C ASN A 145 -20.47 9.88 -5.20
N ILE A 146 -19.46 9.13 -4.75
CA ILE A 146 -19.22 8.93 -3.32
C ILE A 146 -18.90 10.31 -2.73
N PRO A 147 -19.74 10.83 -1.81
CA PRO A 147 -19.50 12.12 -1.18
C PRO A 147 -18.12 12.15 -0.50
N ILE A 148 -17.44 13.30 -0.54
CA ILE A 148 -16.07 13.45 -0.01
C ILE A 148 -15.99 13.00 1.46
N ASP A 149 -17.00 13.33 2.27
CA ASP A 149 -17.10 12.94 3.67
C ASP A 149 -17.33 11.43 3.89
N LYS A 150 -17.55 10.67 2.83
CA LYS A 150 -17.67 9.20 2.83
C LYS A 150 -16.49 8.50 2.15
N GLN A 151 -15.55 9.25 1.58
CA GLN A 151 -14.35 8.68 0.95
C GLN A 151 -13.32 8.30 2.00
N ILE A 152 -12.63 7.18 1.76
CA ILE A 152 -11.51 6.71 2.57
C ILE A 152 -10.22 6.90 1.76
N CYS A 153 -9.21 7.51 2.35
CA CYS A 153 -7.87 7.48 1.78
C CYS A 153 -7.05 6.33 2.35
N PHE A 154 -6.53 5.46 1.49
CA PHE A 154 -5.65 4.37 1.87
C PHE A 154 -4.22 4.87 2.12
N VAL A 155 -3.68 4.64 3.32
CA VAL A 155 -2.31 5.00 3.68
C VAL A 155 -1.43 3.75 3.65
N HIS A 156 -0.71 3.57 2.54
CA HIS A 156 0.14 2.41 2.32
C HIS A 156 1.51 2.61 2.98
N VAL A 157 1.66 2.07 4.19
CA VAL A 157 2.97 1.96 4.85
C VAL A 157 3.72 0.74 4.34
N GLY A 158 4.94 0.97 3.85
CA GLY A 158 5.77 -0.07 3.27
C GLY A 158 6.02 -1.24 4.24
N LYS A 159 5.93 -2.47 3.72
CA LYS A 159 6.11 -3.75 4.46
C LYS A 159 5.16 -4.03 5.61
N ALA A 160 4.11 -3.23 5.75
CA ALA A 160 3.01 -3.51 6.66
C ALA A 160 1.94 -4.42 6.04
N GLY A 161 2.12 -4.96 4.83
CA GLY A 161 1.05 -5.69 4.12
C GLY A 161 0.18 -4.79 3.23
N GLY A 162 0.58 -3.53 3.03
CA GLY A 162 -0.17 -2.57 2.24
C GLY A 162 -0.31 -2.93 0.75
N SER A 163 0.64 -3.65 0.13
CA SER A 163 0.43 -4.19 -1.23
C SER A 163 -0.71 -5.21 -1.26
N THR A 164 -0.76 -6.15 -0.29
CA THR A 164 -1.83 -7.14 -0.19
C THR A 164 -3.20 -6.46 -0.05
N VAL A 165 -3.33 -5.57 0.94
CA VAL A 165 -4.57 -4.84 1.19
C VAL A 165 -4.91 -3.92 0.01
N GLY A 166 -3.94 -3.17 -0.51
CA GLY A 166 -4.11 -2.28 -1.65
C GLY A 166 -4.59 -3.01 -2.91
N CYS A 167 -4.09 -4.21 -3.16
CA CYS A 167 -4.56 -5.09 -4.22
C CYS A 167 -6.03 -5.50 -4.02
N MET A 168 -6.43 -5.84 -2.80
CA MET A 168 -7.82 -6.18 -2.45
C MET A 168 -8.76 -4.97 -2.55
N LEU A 169 -8.24 -3.76 -2.31
CA LEU A 169 -8.95 -2.49 -2.50
C LEU A 169 -9.04 -2.07 -3.98
N GLY A 170 -8.30 -2.75 -4.88
CA GLY A 170 -8.30 -2.49 -6.31
C GLY A 170 -7.24 -1.53 -6.82
N PHE A 171 -6.26 -1.16 -6.02
CA PHE A 171 -5.09 -0.42 -6.50
C PHE A 171 -4.11 -1.34 -7.21
N ASN A 172 -3.32 -0.80 -8.14
CA ASN A 172 -2.34 -1.58 -8.91
C ASN A 172 -1.01 -1.77 -8.16
N LEU A 173 -1.05 -2.20 -6.90
CA LEU A 173 0.13 -2.32 -6.03
C LEU A 173 0.80 -3.70 -6.16
N HIS A 174 1.26 -4.04 -7.36
CA HIS A 174 1.86 -5.34 -7.75
C HIS A 174 0.90 -6.53 -7.74
N CYS A 175 -0.30 -6.35 -8.28
CA CYS A 175 -1.30 -7.40 -8.32
C CYS A 175 -1.19 -8.20 -9.61
N GLU A 176 -0.78 -9.47 -9.53
CA GLU A 176 -0.70 -10.37 -10.70
C GLU A 176 -2.10 -10.81 -11.20
N SER A 177 -3.15 -10.67 -10.38
CA SER A 177 -4.48 -11.17 -10.70
C SER A 177 -5.59 -10.14 -10.54
N LYS A 178 -6.71 -10.39 -11.22
CA LYS A 178 -7.97 -9.67 -11.00
C LYS A 178 -8.51 -10.13 -9.64
N ASN A 179 -8.27 -9.35 -8.60
CA ASN A 179 -8.85 -9.64 -7.29
C ASN A 179 -10.37 -9.47 -7.36
N ASP A 180 -11.10 -10.43 -6.80
CA ASP A 180 -12.52 -10.27 -6.57
C ASP A 180 -12.75 -9.12 -5.58
N ILE A 181 -13.76 -8.29 -5.88
CA ILE A 181 -14.13 -7.18 -5.03
C ILE A 181 -14.95 -7.74 -3.87
N ILE A 182 -14.36 -7.73 -2.68
CA ILE A 182 -14.99 -8.29 -1.49
C ILE A 182 -15.43 -7.16 -0.56
N GLY A 183 -16.75 -7.05 -0.34
CA GLY A 183 -17.34 -6.06 0.58
C GLY A 183 -17.42 -4.63 0.04
N LEU A 184 -17.73 -3.69 0.93
CA LEU A 184 -17.93 -2.27 0.66
C LEU A 184 -16.63 -1.46 0.73
N LEU A 185 -15.66 -1.93 1.51
CA LEU A 185 -14.40 -1.22 1.74
C LEU A 185 -13.65 -0.87 0.43
N PRO A 186 -13.51 -1.79 -0.56
CA PRO A 186 -12.92 -1.44 -1.84
C PRO A 186 -13.69 -0.38 -2.62
N ILE A 187 -14.99 -0.20 -2.37
CA ILE A 187 -15.81 0.77 -3.09
C ILE A 187 -15.47 2.18 -2.63
N VAL A 188 -15.45 2.39 -1.31
CA VAL A 188 -15.32 3.70 -0.68
C VAL A 188 -13.89 4.16 -0.46
N THR A 189 -12.92 3.26 -0.63
CA THR A 189 -11.50 3.62 -0.58
C THR A 189 -11.03 4.15 -1.92
N THR A 190 -11.16 5.45 -2.14
CA THR A 190 -11.03 6.08 -3.47
C THR A 190 -9.61 6.52 -3.81
N HIS A 191 -8.80 6.80 -2.79
CA HIS A 191 -7.48 7.43 -2.93
C HIS A 191 -6.40 6.66 -2.20
N THR A 192 -5.14 6.98 -2.49
CA THR A 192 -3.99 6.36 -1.82
C THR A 192 -2.88 7.38 -1.53
N LEU A 193 -2.16 7.16 -0.43
CA LEU A 193 -0.93 7.86 -0.06
C LEU A 193 0.18 6.82 0.10
N HIS A 194 1.22 6.92 -0.72
CA HIS A 194 2.36 6.00 -0.70
C HIS A 194 3.63 6.65 -1.26
N ARG A 195 4.76 6.51 -0.56
CA ARG A 195 6.11 6.94 -1.01
C ARG A 195 6.18 8.37 -1.53
N GLY A 196 5.49 9.30 -0.86
CA GLY A 196 5.46 10.71 -1.21
C GLY A 196 4.52 11.07 -2.35
N VAL A 197 3.87 10.10 -2.98
CA VAL A 197 2.74 10.33 -3.88
C VAL A 197 1.49 10.35 -3.02
N ASN A 198 1.04 11.56 -2.72
CA ASN A 198 -0.21 11.80 -2.03
C ASN A 198 -1.31 11.97 -3.08
N ASP A 199 -2.24 11.03 -3.17
CA ASP A 199 -3.47 11.17 -3.95
C ASP A 199 -4.70 11.32 -3.05
N CYS A 200 -4.53 11.45 -1.73
CA CYS A 200 -5.63 11.79 -0.83
C CYS A 200 -6.13 13.21 -1.12
N VAL A 201 -7.43 13.45 -0.88
CA VAL A 201 -7.95 14.81 -0.70
C VAL A 201 -7.56 15.30 0.70
N ASP A 202 -7.15 16.54 0.83
CA ASP A 202 -6.68 17.10 2.11
C ASP A 202 -7.76 17.07 3.21
N ASP A 203 -9.02 17.06 2.81
CA ASP A 203 -10.23 16.99 3.65
C ASP A 203 -10.83 15.57 3.75
N SER A 204 -10.08 14.53 3.35
CA SER A 204 -10.54 13.14 3.50
C SER A 204 -10.93 12.88 4.96
N LYS A 205 -12.17 12.43 5.17
CA LYS A 205 -12.70 12.23 6.53
C LYS A 205 -12.12 11.00 7.24
N TYR A 206 -11.76 9.99 6.45
CA TYR A 206 -11.23 8.71 6.93
C TYR A 206 -9.88 8.39 6.29
N TYR A 207 -8.95 7.91 7.10
CA TYR A 207 -7.65 7.42 6.65
C TYR A 207 -7.48 5.97 7.08
N LEU A 208 -7.31 5.06 6.12
CA LEU A 208 -7.11 3.65 6.34
C LEU A 208 -5.63 3.33 6.37
N PHE A 209 -5.07 3.12 7.55
CA PHE A 209 -3.70 2.64 7.72
C PHE A 209 -3.67 1.12 7.70
N VAL A 210 -2.62 0.57 7.09
CA VAL A 210 -2.24 -0.82 7.32
C VAL A 210 -1.02 -0.83 8.21
N VAL A 211 -1.14 -1.49 9.35
CA VAL A 211 -0.10 -1.54 10.39
C VAL A 211 0.38 -2.96 10.60
N ARG A 212 1.58 -3.09 11.17
CA ARG A 212 2.26 -4.34 11.47
C ARG A 212 3.17 -4.10 12.67
N ASP A 213 3.44 -5.13 13.46
CA ASP A 213 4.48 -5.09 14.49
C ASP A 213 5.75 -4.38 13.95
N PRO A 214 6.18 -3.24 14.55
CA PRO A 214 7.26 -2.42 13.99
C PRO A 214 8.58 -3.16 13.79
N LEU A 215 8.92 -4.09 14.69
CA LEU A 215 10.12 -4.92 14.55
C LEU A 215 10.03 -5.87 13.35
N SER A 216 8.89 -6.56 13.20
CA SER A 216 8.60 -7.42 12.06
C SER A 216 8.53 -6.64 10.74
N ARG A 217 8.04 -5.40 10.77
CA ARG A 217 8.02 -4.48 9.62
C ARG A 217 9.44 -4.12 9.18
N VAL A 218 10.31 -3.67 10.11
CA VAL A 218 11.68 -3.29 9.76
C VAL A 218 12.50 -4.49 9.27
N LEU A 219 12.31 -5.66 9.86
CA LEU A 219 12.92 -6.91 9.41
C LEU A 219 12.52 -7.24 7.97
N SER A 220 11.22 -7.14 7.67
CA SER A 220 10.71 -7.35 6.32
C SER A 220 11.22 -6.30 5.33
N ALA A 221 11.39 -5.04 5.76
CA ALA A 221 11.90 -3.96 4.93
C ALA A 221 13.38 -4.15 4.61
N PHE A 222 14.17 -4.46 5.64
CA PHE A 222 15.61 -4.69 5.52
C PHE A 222 15.92 -5.84 4.56
N ASN A 223 15.22 -6.97 4.70
CA ASN A 223 15.45 -8.14 3.85
C ASN A 223 15.01 -7.90 2.40
N TYR A 224 13.94 -7.14 2.17
CA TYR A 224 13.47 -6.85 0.83
C TYR A 224 14.37 -5.88 0.06
N GLU A 225 14.93 -4.89 0.75
CA GLU A 225 15.79 -3.86 0.16
C GLU A 225 17.24 -4.29 0.01
N ARG A 226 17.61 -5.44 0.59
CA ARG A 226 18.96 -5.98 0.49
C ARG A 226 19.24 -6.32 -0.99
N PRO A 227 20.35 -5.83 -1.56
CA PRO A 227 20.75 -6.19 -2.92
C PRO A 227 20.84 -7.71 -3.08
N ASN A 228 20.16 -8.24 -4.09
CA ASN A 228 20.32 -9.63 -4.45
C ASN A 228 21.73 -9.86 -5.01
N ALA A 229 22.51 -10.73 -4.36
CA ALA A 229 23.83 -11.11 -4.83
C ALA A 229 23.81 -11.75 -6.24
N THR A 230 22.68 -12.38 -6.63
CA THR A 230 22.55 -13.05 -7.93
C THR A 230 21.99 -12.16 -9.03
N ASP A 231 21.36 -11.03 -8.70
CA ASP A 231 20.89 -10.05 -9.68
C ASP A 231 21.13 -8.60 -9.22
N PRO A 232 22.33 -8.07 -9.47
CA PRO A 232 22.67 -6.67 -9.19
C PRO A 232 21.87 -5.66 -10.03
N LYS A 233 21.19 -6.09 -11.11
CA LYS A 233 20.41 -5.20 -11.98
C LYS A 233 18.98 -5.04 -11.48
N ALA A 234 18.42 -6.03 -10.80
CA ALA A 234 17.08 -5.99 -10.22
C ALA A 234 16.86 -4.80 -9.26
N HIS A 235 17.91 -4.19 -8.72
CA HIS A 235 17.75 -3.14 -7.70
C HIS A 235 18.10 -1.72 -8.19
N ARG A 236 18.42 -1.52 -9.48
CA ARG A 236 18.87 -0.22 -10.01
C ARG A 236 17.80 0.87 -10.02
N SER A 237 16.51 0.51 -9.92
CA SER A 237 15.37 1.45 -9.97
C SER A 237 15.24 2.37 -8.76
N PHE A 238 15.97 2.15 -7.65
CA PHE A 238 15.99 3.08 -6.51
C PHE A 238 17.35 3.76 -6.32
N GLY A 239 17.92 4.30 -7.40
CA GLY A 239 19.23 4.98 -7.38
C GLY A 239 19.37 6.16 -6.41
N GLN A 240 18.30 6.58 -5.73
CA GLN A 240 18.31 7.65 -4.72
C GLN A 240 18.65 7.18 -3.31
N PHE A 241 18.54 5.88 -3.05
CA PHE A 241 18.82 5.34 -1.73
C PHE A 241 20.26 4.85 -1.66
N ASN A 242 20.96 5.24 -0.60
CA ASN A 242 22.35 4.89 -0.31
C ASN A 242 22.48 3.44 0.21
N ARG A 243 21.80 2.49 -0.41
CA ARG A 243 21.76 1.08 0.03
C ARG A 243 23.15 0.45 0.09
N ASN A 244 23.99 0.70 -0.93
CA ASN A 244 25.37 0.25 -0.96
C ASN A 244 26.18 0.69 0.27
N LYS A 245 25.96 1.91 0.77
CA LYS A 245 26.61 2.42 1.99
C LYS A 245 26.27 1.62 3.23
N LEU A 246 25.07 1.02 3.28
CA LEU A 246 24.61 0.22 4.41
C LEU A 246 24.99 -1.26 4.24
N TYR A 247 24.65 -1.87 3.10
CA TYR A 247 24.83 -3.30 2.88
C TYR A 247 26.27 -3.65 2.49
N GLU A 248 26.92 -2.86 1.63
CA GLU A 248 28.24 -3.18 1.07
C GLU A 248 29.36 -2.53 1.89
N GLU A 249 29.35 -1.21 2.07
CA GLU A 249 30.42 -0.50 2.79
C GLU A 249 30.47 -0.87 4.28
N CYS A 250 29.31 -0.97 4.94
CA CYS A 250 29.22 -1.36 6.36
C CYS A 250 29.04 -2.87 6.58
N ASN A 251 28.93 -3.65 5.50
CA ASN A 251 28.77 -5.11 5.53
C ASN A 251 27.59 -5.62 6.39
N PHE A 252 26.48 -4.86 6.44
CA PHE A 252 25.28 -5.30 7.14
C PHE A 252 24.39 -6.17 6.25
N GLN A 253 24.74 -7.45 6.10
CA GLN A 253 24.02 -8.38 5.21
C GLN A 253 22.73 -8.97 5.82
N THR A 254 22.55 -8.86 7.14
CA THR A 254 21.34 -9.26 7.86
C THR A 254 20.97 -8.20 8.87
N LEU A 255 19.70 -8.13 9.27
CA LEU A 255 19.28 -7.20 10.31
C LEU A 255 19.95 -7.54 11.66
N GLU A 256 20.20 -8.83 11.92
CA GLU A 256 21.00 -9.28 13.06
C GLU A 256 22.42 -8.69 13.04
N ALA A 257 23.11 -8.71 11.90
CA ALA A 257 24.45 -8.14 11.78
C ALA A 257 24.43 -6.61 11.96
N LEU A 258 23.41 -5.93 11.44
CA LEU A 258 23.21 -4.49 11.68
C LEU A 258 23.04 -4.21 13.18
N ALA A 259 22.20 -4.99 13.87
CA ALA A 259 21.95 -4.80 15.29
C ALA A 259 23.20 -5.10 16.14
N GLN A 260 23.83 -6.26 15.94
CA GLN A 260 25.00 -6.70 16.71
C GLN A 260 26.24 -5.83 16.50
N ASN A 261 26.48 -5.36 15.29
CA ASN A 261 27.71 -4.66 14.95
C ASN A 261 27.51 -3.13 14.88
N GLY A 262 26.35 -2.68 14.39
CA GLY A 262 26.04 -1.27 14.19
C GLY A 262 25.37 -0.61 15.39
N LEU A 263 24.51 -1.32 16.14
CA LEU A 263 23.75 -0.75 17.26
C LEU A 263 24.34 -1.15 18.63
N LEU A 264 24.73 -2.40 18.79
CA LEU A 264 25.40 -2.89 19.99
C LEU A 264 26.91 -2.62 19.86
N GLU A 265 27.50 -1.92 20.82
CA GLU A 265 28.93 -1.56 20.83
C GLU A 265 29.85 -2.74 21.18
N ARG A 266 29.54 -3.95 20.69
CA ARG A 266 30.27 -5.17 21.04
C ARG A 266 31.66 -5.24 20.44
N ASN A 267 31.84 -4.67 19.25
CA ASN A 267 33.10 -4.65 18.52
C ASN A 267 33.44 -3.21 18.08
N PRO A 268 33.81 -2.31 19.02
CA PRO A 268 34.07 -0.90 18.71
C PRO A 268 35.14 -0.74 17.63
N ASP A 269 36.20 -1.54 17.68
CA ASP A 269 37.33 -1.43 16.75
C ASP A 269 37.05 -1.97 15.33
N GLN A 270 35.97 -2.74 15.15
CA GLN A 270 35.66 -3.39 13.87
C GLN A 270 34.66 -2.60 13.02
N VAL A 271 33.87 -1.71 13.62
CA VAL A 271 32.83 -0.94 12.95
C VAL A 271 33.05 0.54 13.17
N SER A 272 33.31 1.25 12.08
CA SER A 272 33.48 2.71 12.11
C SER A 272 32.25 3.43 12.67
N ASP A 273 32.47 4.58 13.31
CA ASP A 273 31.39 5.46 13.80
C ASP A 273 30.42 5.85 12.68
N THR A 274 30.93 6.02 11.46
CA THR A 274 30.10 6.28 10.28
C THR A 274 29.08 5.16 10.05
N CYS A 275 29.48 3.90 10.19
CA CYS A 275 28.58 2.76 10.02
C CYS A 275 27.58 2.60 11.17
N ARG A 276 27.97 2.95 12.39
CA ARG A 276 27.06 3.00 13.55
C ARG A 276 25.97 4.06 13.33
N ALA A 277 26.37 5.26 12.91
CA ALA A 277 25.43 6.33 12.57
C ALA A 277 24.47 5.91 11.44
N ARG A 278 25.00 5.30 10.37
CA ARG A 278 24.18 4.76 9.27
C ARG A 278 23.17 3.70 9.73
N ALA A 279 23.55 2.82 10.66
CA ALA A 279 22.65 1.82 11.24
C ALA A 279 21.48 2.49 11.98
N VAL A 280 21.77 3.49 12.84
CA VAL A 280 20.74 4.26 13.54
C VAL A 280 19.82 5.01 12.57
N ASP A 281 20.40 5.71 11.60
CA ASP A 281 19.65 6.48 10.60
C ASP A 281 18.76 5.60 9.72
N ALA A 282 19.22 4.40 9.37
CA ALA A 282 18.47 3.45 8.55
C ALA A 282 17.23 2.91 9.28
N ILE A 283 17.37 2.59 10.58
CA ILE A 283 16.28 2.04 11.40
C ILE A 283 15.30 3.12 11.84
N SER A 284 15.79 4.32 12.19
CA SER A 284 14.93 5.46 12.56
C SER A 284 14.22 6.12 11.38
N GLY A 285 14.57 5.75 10.15
CA GLY A 285 14.01 6.34 8.92
C GLY A 285 14.51 7.75 8.62
N VAL A 286 15.50 8.26 9.36
CA VAL A 286 16.14 9.57 9.10
C VAL A 286 16.94 9.53 7.81
N GLY A 287 17.72 8.47 7.60
CA GLY A 287 18.59 8.33 6.44
C GLY A 287 17.88 7.70 5.25
N SER A 288 18.25 8.12 4.03
CA SER A 288 17.81 7.50 2.78
C SER A 288 18.58 6.22 2.47
N TYR A 289 18.59 5.26 3.41
CA TYR A 289 19.25 3.96 3.22
C TYR A 289 18.28 2.87 2.79
N ILE A 290 17.09 2.81 3.37
CA ILE A 290 16.07 1.78 3.11
C ILE A 290 14.77 2.52 2.75
N ALA A 291 14.23 2.36 1.55
CA ALA A 291 13.08 3.17 1.13
C ALA A 291 11.85 2.94 2.02
N HIS A 292 11.60 1.69 2.41
CA HIS A 292 10.52 1.32 3.32
C HIS A 292 10.75 1.79 4.77
N GLY A 293 12.00 2.05 5.18
CA GLY A 293 12.33 2.69 6.46
C GLY A 293 12.21 4.22 6.38
N TYR A 294 12.58 4.82 5.26
CA TYR A 294 12.46 6.25 5.00
C TYR A 294 10.99 6.72 4.94
N PHE A 295 10.10 5.89 4.40
CA PHE A 295 8.65 6.12 4.46
C PHE A 295 8.02 5.23 5.54
N ASN A 296 8.31 5.52 6.81
CA ASN A 296 7.78 4.79 7.97
C ASN A 296 6.46 5.35 8.51
N TYR A 297 5.95 4.79 9.61
CA TYR A 297 4.70 5.24 10.23
C TYR A 297 4.71 6.73 10.56
N GLN A 298 5.83 7.23 11.10
CA GLN A 298 5.93 8.64 11.47
C GLN A 298 5.80 9.56 10.25
N TYR A 299 6.45 9.23 9.13
CA TYR A 299 6.29 9.99 7.88
C TYR A 299 4.81 10.09 7.47
N TYR A 300 4.08 8.98 7.48
CA TYR A 300 2.69 8.97 7.07
C TYR A 300 1.75 9.63 8.09
N ALA A 301 1.98 9.42 9.39
CA ALA A 301 1.22 10.08 10.44
C ALA A 301 1.38 11.60 10.36
N GLN A 302 2.61 12.11 10.25
CA GLN A 302 2.87 13.54 10.06
C GLN A 302 2.30 14.08 8.74
N SER A 303 2.31 13.28 7.67
CA SER A 303 1.70 13.64 6.38
C SER A 303 0.18 13.79 6.47
N VAL A 304 -0.48 12.94 7.26
CA VAL A 304 -1.95 12.91 7.37
C VAL A 304 -2.44 13.89 8.42
N PHE A 305 -1.86 13.87 9.61
CA PHE A 305 -2.35 14.63 10.76
C PHE A 305 -1.72 16.01 10.88
N GLY A 306 -0.76 16.30 9.99
CA GLY A 306 0.06 17.48 10.05
C GLY A 306 1.06 17.37 11.20
N THR A 307 1.73 18.49 11.41
CA THR A 307 2.90 18.56 12.25
C THR A 307 2.78 19.78 13.14
N LYS A 308 1.79 19.78 14.03
CA LYS A 308 1.75 20.84 15.03
C LYS A 308 2.84 20.57 16.07
N GLU A 309 4.02 21.14 15.82
CA GLU A 309 5.12 21.31 16.77
C GLU A 309 4.81 22.39 17.83
N ASP A 310 3.54 22.66 18.10
CA ASP A 310 3.16 23.64 19.12
C ASP A 310 3.27 22.95 20.50
N ASN A 311 4.52 22.82 20.96
CA ASN A 311 4.96 22.50 22.33
C ASN A 311 5.09 21.03 22.75
N PHE A 312 5.74 20.13 21.99
CA PHE A 312 6.25 18.81 22.46
C PHE A 312 5.22 17.90 23.19
N SER A 313 3.97 18.32 23.24
CA SER A 313 2.87 17.71 23.91
C SER A 313 2.24 16.89 22.82
N SER A 314 2.40 15.59 22.97
CA SER A 314 1.77 14.55 22.18
C SER A 314 0.24 14.60 22.33
N THR A 315 -0.38 15.77 22.15
CA THR A 315 -1.81 15.83 21.96
C THR A 315 -2.04 15.21 20.60
N ALA A 316 -2.66 14.04 20.65
CA ALA A 316 -3.10 13.19 19.57
C ALA A 316 -3.42 13.94 18.27
N PRO A 317 -3.26 13.29 17.11
CA PRO A 317 -3.65 13.84 15.81
C PRO A 317 -4.97 14.60 15.91
N ASN A 318 -4.99 15.83 15.38
CA ASN A 318 -6.15 16.73 15.31
C ASN A 318 -7.44 15.91 15.38
N SER A 319 -8.17 15.98 16.51
CA SER A 319 -9.23 15.03 16.93
C SER A 319 -10.40 14.83 15.95
N ASN A 320 -10.36 15.53 14.81
CA ASN A 320 -11.39 15.54 13.78
C ASN A 320 -11.12 14.53 12.64
N LYS A 321 -9.96 13.86 12.61
CA LYS A 321 -9.65 12.85 11.58
C LYS A 321 -9.96 11.45 12.10
N ASN A 322 -10.77 10.70 11.36
CA ASN A 322 -11.13 9.33 11.73
C ASN A 322 -10.09 8.35 11.17
N ILE A 323 -9.49 7.56 12.05
CA ILE A 323 -8.46 6.58 11.67
C ILE A 323 -9.14 5.22 11.58
N LEU A 324 -8.93 4.54 10.46
CA LEU A 324 -9.24 3.12 10.31
C LEU A 324 -7.91 2.37 10.25
N VAL A 325 -7.85 1.20 10.86
CA VAL A 325 -6.64 0.37 10.89
C VAL A 325 -6.95 -1.07 10.49
N ILE A 326 -6.13 -1.61 9.59
CA ILE A 326 -6.00 -3.05 9.35
C ILE A 326 -4.63 -3.49 9.87
N ARG A 327 -4.62 -4.39 10.85
CA ARG A 327 -3.42 -5.03 11.37
C ARG A 327 -3.03 -6.18 10.45
N ASN A 328 -1.76 -6.25 10.06
CA ASN A 328 -1.23 -7.26 9.15
C ASN A 328 -1.41 -8.68 9.70
N GLU A 329 -1.37 -8.83 11.02
CA GLU A 329 -1.58 -10.07 11.75
C GLU A 329 -3.06 -10.52 11.72
N HIS A 330 -3.99 -9.57 11.56
CA HIS A 330 -5.44 -9.76 11.71
C HIS A 330 -6.25 -9.21 10.52
N ILE A 331 -5.68 -9.27 9.30
CA ILE A 331 -6.24 -8.61 8.10
C ILE A 331 -7.71 -8.93 7.88
N ALA A 332 -8.08 -10.22 7.96
CA ALA A 332 -9.45 -10.64 7.67
C ALA A 332 -10.46 -10.09 8.68
N ASP A 333 -10.12 -10.15 9.97
CA ASP A 333 -11.01 -9.72 11.04
C ASP A 333 -11.20 -8.20 11.01
N ASP A 334 -10.11 -7.45 10.88
CA ASP A 334 -10.16 -5.98 10.82
C ASP A 334 -10.89 -5.50 9.56
N TRP A 335 -10.68 -6.17 8.42
CA TRP A 335 -11.44 -5.89 7.19
C TRP A 335 -12.94 -6.08 7.39
N ASN A 336 -13.35 -7.20 8.02
CA ASN A 336 -14.76 -7.48 8.26
C ASN A 336 -15.38 -6.49 9.25
N LYS A 337 -14.64 -6.05 10.29
CA LYS A 337 -15.08 -5.00 11.23
C LYS A 337 -15.31 -3.68 10.52
N ILE A 338 -14.36 -3.26 9.67
CA ILE A 338 -14.55 -2.06 8.85
C ILE A 338 -15.75 -2.24 7.92
N ASN A 339 -15.94 -3.42 7.33
CA ASN A 339 -17.08 -3.66 6.47
C ASN A 339 -18.42 -3.50 7.21
N ILE A 340 -18.53 -3.96 8.47
CA ILE A 340 -19.70 -3.70 9.33
C ILE A 340 -19.88 -2.20 9.57
N LEU A 341 -18.82 -1.46 9.89
CA LEU A 341 -18.90 0.00 10.08
C LEU A 341 -19.45 0.74 8.85
N LEU A 342 -19.32 0.15 7.67
CA LEU A 342 -19.85 0.67 6.41
C LEU A 342 -21.27 0.15 6.11
N GLU A 343 -21.97 -0.46 7.08
CA GLU A 343 -23.28 -1.13 6.95
C GLU A 343 -23.24 -2.37 6.04
N GLY A 344 -22.05 -2.98 5.91
CA GLY A 344 -21.87 -4.26 5.23
C GLY A 344 -22.08 -5.46 6.17
N HIS A 345 -21.88 -6.66 5.62
CA HIS A 345 -21.98 -7.91 6.39
C HIS A 345 -20.62 -8.35 6.93
N TYR A 346 -20.61 -9.06 8.06
CA TYR A 346 -19.41 -9.75 8.54
C TYR A 346 -19.08 -10.96 7.66
N GLY A 347 -17.84 -11.46 7.76
CA GLY A 347 -17.42 -12.70 7.10
C GLY A 347 -17.31 -12.60 5.58
N VAL A 348 -17.28 -11.38 5.02
CA VAL A 348 -17.08 -11.18 3.58
C VAL A 348 -15.69 -11.63 3.16
N LEU A 349 -14.69 -11.47 4.03
CA LEU A 349 -13.31 -11.91 3.80
C LEU A 349 -12.94 -12.99 4.81
N GLN A 350 -12.55 -14.16 4.33
CA GLN A 350 -12.07 -15.26 5.15
C GLN A 350 -10.55 -15.21 5.30
N SER A 351 -10.02 -15.64 6.44
CA SER A 351 -8.57 -15.59 6.70
C SER A 351 -7.74 -16.44 5.74
N SER A 352 -8.36 -17.45 5.10
CA SER A 352 -7.76 -18.29 4.04
C SER A 352 -7.69 -17.60 2.67
N GLU A 353 -8.49 -16.56 2.45
CA GLU A 353 -8.52 -15.80 1.20
C GLU A 353 -7.48 -14.68 1.18
N VAL A 354 -7.01 -14.26 2.36
CA VAL A 354 -5.92 -13.29 2.48
C VAL A 354 -4.66 -13.89 1.86
N PRO A 355 -4.05 -13.26 0.85
CA PRO A 355 -2.81 -13.74 0.26
C PRO A 355 -1.68 -13.79 1.30
N ARG A 356 -1.41 -14.99 1.80
CA ARG A 356 -0.30 -15.28 2.71
C ARG A 356 0.87 -15.79 1.86
N ASN A 357 1.88 -14.94 1.69
CA ASN A 357 3.15 -15.18 1.00
C ASN A 357 3.24 -14.65 -0.44
N ASN A 358 4.34 -13.94 -0.70
CA ASN A 358 4.93 -13.86 -2.02
C ASN A 358 5.72 -15.17 -2.23
N PRO A 359 5.28 -16.10 -3.09
CA PRO A 359 5.87 -17.43 -3.20
C PRO A 359 7.26 -17.48 -3.86
N THR A 360 7.79 -16.35 -4.29
CA THR A 360 8.85 -16.30 -5.32
C THR A 360 10.28 -16.15 -4.81
N ILE A 361 10.53 -15.86 -3.53
CA ILE A 361 11.90 -15.68 -3.03
C ILE A 361 12.22 -16.75 -1.96
N PRO A 362 13.15 -17.69 -2.24
CA PRO A 362 13.68 -18.60 -1.23
C PRO A 362 14.21 -17.78 -0.05
N LYS A 363 13.54 -17.88 1.09
CA LYS A 363 13.96 -17.19 2.31
C LYS A 363 15.23 -17.87 2.80
N ILE A 364 16.33 -17.12 2.94
CA ILE A 364 17.54 -17.67 3.57
C ILE A 364 17.18 -17.98 5.03
N PRO A 365 17.44 -19.18 5.56
CA PRO A 365 16.98 -19.60 6.89
C PRO A 365 17.34 -18.60 8.02
N ASN A 366 18.45 -17.89 7.88
CA ASN A 366 18.98 -16.96 8.88
C ASN A 366 18.44 -15.52 8.72
N GLU A 367 17.66 -15.20 7.69
CA GLU A 367 17.14 -13.84 7.46
C GLU A 367 16.12 -13.38 8.50
N LYS A 368 15.45 -14.33 9.16
CA LYS A 368 14.43 -14.03 10.17
C LYS A 368 14.97 -14.06 11.59
N TYR A 369 16.20 -14.51 11.77
CA TYR A 369 16.78 -14.65 13.09
C TYR A 369 17.15 -13.28 13.66
N LEU A 370 16.76 -13.04 14.90
CA LEU A 370 17.19 -11.92 15.74
C LEU A 370 17.42 -12.44 17.16
N SER A 371 18.60 -12.20 17.72
CA SER A 371 18.85 -12.48 19.15
C SER A 371 18.09 -11.50 20.04
N ASP A 372 17.84 -11.85 21.31
CA ASP A 372 17.09 -10.97 22.22
C ASP A 372 17.79 -9.63 22.47
N ASP A 373 19.13 -9.62 22.50
CA ASP A 373 19.92 -8.39 22.56
C ASP A 373 19.71 -7.52 21.30
N SER A 374 19.68 -8.14 20.12
CA SER A 374 19.40 -7.42 18.86
C SER A 374 17.99 -6.85 18.85
N LYS A 375 16.99 -7.62 19.30
CA LYS A 375 15.61 -7.12 19.40
C LYS A 375 15.56 -5.91 20.31
N THR A 376 16.15 -6.00 21.50
CA THR A 376 16.23 -4.91 22.47
C THR A 376 16.87 -3.66 21.85
N ALA A 377 18.02 -3.80 21.18
CA ALA A 377 18.69 -2.68 20.53
C ALA A 377 17.86 -2.06 19.38
N LEU A 378 17.21 -2.90 18.56
CA LEU A 378 16.36 -2.44 17.47
C LEU A 378 15.11 -1.72 17.99
N CYS A 379 14.43 -2.27 19.00
CA CYS A 379 13.26 -1.66 19.62
C CYS A 379 13.59 -0.29 20.21
N ALA A 380 14.76 -0.14 20.87
CA ALA A 380 15.19 1.14 21.41
C ALA A 380 15.37 2.22 20.32
N VAL A 381 15.88 1.85 19.14
CA VAL A 381 15.97 2.78 17.98
C VAL A 381 14.61 3.03 17.35
N LEU A 382 13.74 2.01 17.31
CA LEU A 382 12.38 2.08 16.78
C LEU A 382 11.38 2.73 17.73
N CYS A 383 11.77 3.11 18.96
CA CYS A 383 10.83 3.58 19.98
C CYS A 383 9.85 4.63 19.44
N ASN A 384 10.31 5.66 18.72
CA ASN A 384 9.43 6.69 18.17
C ASN A 384 8.42 6.11 17.17
N GLU A 385 8.85 5.17 16.33
CA GLU A 385 7.97 4.48 15.39
C GLU A 385 6.95 3.58 16.10
N ILE A 386 7.35 2.94 17.21
CA ILE A 386 6.48 2.15 18.08
C ILE A 386 5.43 3.04 18.75
N GLN A 387 5.80 4.24 19.23
CA GLN A 387 4.81 5.18 19.80
C GLN A 387 3.78 5.58 18.75
N ILE A 388 4.19 5.90 17.51
CA ILE A 388 3.23 6.19 16.43
C ILE A 388 2.34 4.98 16.12
N TYR A 389 2.89 3.76 16.12
CA TYR A 389 2.09 2.54 15.96
C TYR A 389 1.00 2.44 17.05
N LYS A 390 1.35 2.66 18.32
CA LYS A 390 0.39 2.66 19.43
C LYS A 390 -0.66 3.76 19.29
N GLU A 391 -0.25 4.98 18.90
CA GLU A 391 -1.16 6.10 18.62
C GLU A 391 -2.16 5.75 17.51
N LEU A 392 -1.72 5.11 16.43
CA LEU A 392 -2.59 4.68 15.32
C LEU A 392 -3.60 3.61 15.77
N ILE A 393 -3.17 2.61 16.55
CA ILE A 393 -4.06 1.57 17.09
C ILE A 393 -5.09 2.20 18.04
N ARG A 394 -4.65 3.01 19.00
CA ARG A 394 -5.51 3.68 20.00
C ARG A 394 -6.53 4.63 19.35
N GLY A 395 -6.14 5.29 18.25
CA GLY A 395 -7.01 6.20 17.51
C GLY A 395 -7.94 5.52 16.50
N ALA A 396 -7.83 4.21 16.31
CA ALA A 396 -8.59 3.48 15.30
C ALA A 396 -10.04 3.28 15.74
N ILE A 397 -10.99 3.79 14.97
CA ILE A 397 -12.43 3.70 15.32
C ILE A 397 -13.03 2.31 15.07
N ASN A 398 -12.30 1.43 14.38
CA ASN A 398 -12.75 0.06 14.05
C ASN A 398 -12.17 -1.01 14.96
N LEU A 399 -11.36 -0.64 15.95
CA LEU A 399 -10.78 -1.54 16.93
C LEU A 399 -11.43 -1.25 18.29
N ASN A 400 -11.73 -2.31 19.04
CA ASN A 400 -12.19 -2.18 20.42
C ASN A 400 -11.00 -2.34 21.40
N ASP A 401 -11.27 -2.25 22.70
CA ASP A 401 -10.23 -2.37 23.73
C ASP A 401 -9.51 -3.73 23.70
N ASP A 402 -10.23 -4.81 23.39
CA ASP A 402 -9.64 -6.16 23.28
C ASP A 402 -8.69 -6.27 22.08
N ASP A 403 -9.05 -5.69 20.92
CA ASP A 403 -8.19 -5.63 19.74
C ASP A 403 -6.92 -4.83 20.02
N MET A 404 -7.08 -3.71 20.71
CA MET A 404 -5.96 -2.88 21.12
C MET A 404 -5.04 -3.64 22.07
N GLU A 405 -5.55 -4.23 23.15
CA GLU A 405 -4.73 -4.97 24.10
C GLU A 405 -4.07 -6.19 23.44
N GLN A 406 -4.75 -6.88 22.53
CA GLN A 406 -4.14 -7.96 21.74
C GLN A 406 -2.91 -7.46 20.97
N SER A 407 -3.00 -6.32 20.30
CA SER A 407 -1.88 -5.73 19.57
C SER A 407 -0.76 -5.23 20.49
N ILE A 408 -1.09 -4.67 21.65
CA ILE A 408 -0.10 -4.27 22.65
C ILE A 408 0.61 -5.49 23.27
N GLU A 409 -0.11 -6.59 23.51
CA GLU A 409 0.49 -7.84 24.01
C GLU A 409 1.37 -8.52 22.95
N GLU A 410 0.98 -8.50 21.68
CA GLU A 410 1.83 -8.95 20.58
C GLU A 410 3.12 -8.12 20.49
N LEU A 411 3.02 -6.79 20.62
CA LEU A 411 4.17 -5.89 20.69
C LEU A 411 5.02 -6.15 21.95
N ARG A 412 4.40 -6.41 23.10
CA ARG A 412 5.10 -6.68 24.37
C ARG A 412 6.00 -7.91 24.29
N ARG A 413 5.67 -8.87 23.42
CA ARG A 413 6.51 -10.06 23.18
C ARG A 413 7.75 -9.76 22.34
N THR A 414 7.71 -8.75 21.48
CA THR A 414 8.82 -8.38 20.58
C THR A 414 9.66 -7.23 21.13
N CYS A 415 9.02 -6.22 21.72
CA CYS A 415 9.60 -5.00 22.30
C CYS A 415 8.98 -4.70 23.69
N PRO A 416 9.38 -5.44 24.75
CA PRO A 416 8.71 -5.36 26.06
C PRO A 416 8.73 -3.98 26.71
N SER A 417 9.87 -3.27 26.63
CA SER A 417 10.03 -1.95 27.25
C SER A 417 9.17 -0.90 26.53
N GLU A 418 9.26 -0.86 25.20
CA GLU A 418 8.58 0.15 24.37
C GLU A 418 7.05 -0.06 24.30
N ALA A 419 6.59 -1.30 24.53
CA ALA A 419 5.17 -1.58 24.70
C ALA A 419 4.56 -0.86 25.91
N ILE A 420 5.36 -0.65 26.97
CA ILE A 420 4.94 -0.03 28.23
C ILE A 420 5.28 1.47 28.27
N GLU A 421 6.44 1.85 27.76
CA GLU A 421 6.91 3.24 27.77
C GLU A 421 6.07 4.13 26.85
N GLU A 422 5.66 5.30 27.33
CA GLU A 422 4.92 6.30 26.54
C GLU A 422 5.83 7.36 25.90
N THR A 423 7.11 7.37 26.24
CA THR A 423 8.10 8.35 25.77
C THR A 423 9.40 7.68 25.38
N CYS A 424 10.12 8.26 24.41
CA CYS A 424 11.39 7.73 23.93
C CYS A 424 12.58 8.55 24.42
N LEU A 425 13.71 7.88 24.66
CA LEU A 425 14.97 8.54 25.00
C LEU A 425 15.49 9.43 23.86
N ARG A 426 15.23 9.06 22.62
CA ARG A 426 15.62 9.84 21.44
C ARG A 426 14.49 10.74 21.01
N GLU A 427 14.83 11.99 20.71
CA GLU A 427 13.90 12.93 20.10
C GLU A 427 13.31 12.37 18.81
N ARG A 428 12.03 12.65 18.59
CA ARG A 428 11.30 12.25 17.40
C ARG A 428 11.88 13.00 16.20
N PRO A 429 12.34 12.32 15.13
CA PRO A 429 12.87 13.00 13.97
C PRO A 429 11.89 14.00 13.36
N ASP A 430 12.38 15.07 12.76
CA ASP A 430 11.55 15.98 11.98
C ASP A 430 11.51 15.55 10.49
N PHE A 431 10.32 15.17 9.97
CA PHE A 431 10.11 14.89 8.55
C PHE A 431 9.34 15.98 7.79
N HIS A 432 9.09 17.16 8.36
CA HIS A 432 8.36 18.26 7.72
C HIS A 432 8.94 18.61 6.36
N LYS A 433 10.25 18.87 6.30
CA LYS A 433 10.91 19.23 5.03
C LYS A 433 10.74 18.12 3.98
N ARG A 434 10.81 16.85 4.41
CA ARG A 434 10.62 15.69 3.54
C ARG A 434 9.18 15.61 3.02
N ILE A 435 8.19 15.82 3.89
CA ILE A 435 6.77 15.84 3.55
C ILE A 435 6.47 17.02 2.62
N PHE A 436 6.88 18.23 3.00
CA PHE A 436 6.72 19.44 2.21
C PHE A 436 7.26 19.28 0.78
N ASN A 437 8.47 18.73 0.63
CA ASN A 437 9.05 18.46 -0.68
C ASN A 437 8.26 17.41 -1.49
N ALA A 438 7.69 16.40 -0.82
CA ALA A 438 6.87 15.37 -1.47
C ALA A 438 5.48 15.90 -1.86
N PHE A 439 4.92 16.83 -1.09
CA PHE A 439 3.59 17.40 -1.31
C PHE A 439 3.62 18.63 -2.23
N GLY A 440 4.78 18.93 -2.82
CA GLY A 440 4.87 19.79 -3.98
C GLY A 440 4.33 21.18 -3.71
N ALA A 441 4.81 21.81 -2.63
CA ALA A 441 4.83 23.26 -2.62
C ALA A 441 5.49 23.72 -3.92
N SER A 442 4.70 24.35 -4.80
CA SER A 442 5.26 25.26 -5.78
C SER A 442 6.30 26.09 -5.05
N ALA A 443 7.50 26.21 -5.62
CA ALA A 443 8.57 27.06 -5.10
C ALA A 443 8.09 28.49 -4.79
N ASP A 444 6.94 28.90 -5.32
CA ASP A 444 6.32 30.22 -5.10
C ASP A 444 5.61 30.37 -3.73
N SER A 445 5.32 29.27 -3.02
CA SER A 445 4.71 29.31 -1.68
C SER A 445 5.73 29.47 -0.52
N ALA A 446 7.03 29.44 -0.83
CA ALA A 446 8.10 29.67 0.14
C ALA A 446 8.29 31.15 0.54
N SER A 447 7.37 32.05 0.16
CA SER A 447 7.39 33.48 0.53
C SER A 447 6.66 33.80 1.83
N LEU A 448 6.24 32.80 2.61
CA LEU A 448 5.90 33.01 4.02
C LEU A 448 7.19 33.19 4.83
N GLU A 449 7.86 34.33 4.64
CA GLU A 449 8.75 34.85 5.67
C GLU A 449 7.93 34.94 6.97
N PRO A 450 8.48 34.52 8.13
CA PRO A 450 7.84 34.79 9.39
C PRO A 450 7.67 36.30 9.49
N LEU A 451 6.43 36.77 9.65
CA LEU A 451 6.11 38.16 9.95
C LEU A 451 7.07 38.60 11.06
N LYS A 452 8.09 39.37 10.69
CA LYS A 452 8.95 40.06 11.65
C LYS A 452 8.00 40.90 12.48
N THR A 453 7.78 40.47 13.72
CA THR A 453 7.10 41.29 14.73
C THR A 453 7.88 42.60 14.79
N SER A 454 7.31 43.64 14.20
CA SER A 454 7.82 44.98 14.31
C SER A 454 7.86 45.32 15.79
N LYS A 455 9.05 45.67 16.27
CA LYS A 455 9.24 46.29 17.57
C LYS A 455 8.33 47.53 17.61
N LEU A 456 7.23 47.45 18.36
CA LEU A 456 6.61 48.64 18.92
C LEU A 456 7.63 49.25 19.88
N GLY A 457 8.15 50.42 19.50
CA GLY A 457 9.03 51.21 20.34
C GLY A 457 8.30 51.66 21.61
N PRO A 458 9.04 51.98 22.68
CA PRO A 458 8.45 52.49 23.92
C PRO A 458 7.88 53.90 23.67
N THR A 459 6.72 54.16 24.28
CA THR A 459 6.14 55.50 24.44
C THR A 459 6.60 56.12 25.75
#